data_AF-A0A7Y4UID5-F1
#
_entry.id   AF-A0A7Y4UID5-F1
#
_cell.length_a   1.000
_cell.length_b   1.000
_cell.length_c   1.000
_cell.angle_alpha   90.00
_cell.angle_beta   90.00
_cell.angle_gamma   90.00
#
_symmetry.space_group_name_H-M   'P 1'
#
loop_
_entity.id
_entity.type
_entity.pdbx_description
1 polymer ?
#
loop_
_entity_poly.entity_id
_entity_poly.type
_entity_poly.pdbx_seq_one_letter_code
_entity_poly.pdbx_strand_id
1 'polypeptide(L)'
;YQMSIEPAIKYISVSDLHFDRKNPRLVEYDISPKASDDDILKILWDAMDVRELVQSISASGFFPHEALIVAIERGQNIVIEGNRRLAAVKTLLSPQDLTKKNGWNVPKISAGEQKKLVTLPAIISARKDSWRYLGFKHVNGPAKWTSFAKAAYIAEVRREYGIPLADIAAQIGDGYKTVQRLYRGLMVLEQAERNKIYDREDRYRKRLAFSHLYTGIELSGISSFLDISDDAETTEPVPKGKLTELGELCVWLYGSKKQARQPVVESQNPDLRNLNTVLSNRDGIAALRAGTDLSKAVEISRSPAAVFEEALLAAKRELTTASAYLTAGYDKSQSLLRTAGTVAEIADDIYSEMERKFNPKPKKSRLTES
;
A
#
# COMPACT_ATOMS: atom_id res chain seq x y z
N TYR A 1 -25.89 -23.03 21.41
CA TYR A 1 -25.74 -22.16 22.60
C TYR A 1 -24.45 -22.57 23.30
N GLN A 2 -23.32 -21.95 22.96
CA GLN A 2 -22.09 -22.07 23.74
C GLN A 2 -22.16 -20.99 24.81
N MET A 3 -22.17 -21.38 26.09
CA MET A 3 -22.00 -20.44 27.21
C MET A 3 -20.69 -19.70 27.01
N SER A 4 -20.77 -18.43 26.58
CA SER A 4 -19.64 -17.51 26.59
C SER A 4 -19.35 -17.17 28.05
N ILE A 5 -18.38 -17.85 28.65
CA ILE A 5 -17.74 -17.35 29.86
C ILE A 5 -17.11 -16.02 29.45
N GLU A 6 -17.67 -14.90 29.93
CA GLU A 6 -16.99 -13.61 29.77
C GLU A 6 -15.58 -13.76 30.36
N PRO A 7 -14.54 -13.46 29.59
CA PRO A 7 -13.19 -13.72 30.06
C PRO A 7 -12.91 -12.80 31.25
N ALA A 8 -12.67 -13.40 32.42
CA ALA A 8 -12.49 -12.68 33.66
C ALA A 8 -11.27 -11.74 33.60
N ILE A 9 -11.47 -10.49 34.00
CA ILE A 9 -10.39 -9.50 34.12
C ILE A 9 -9.49 -9.89 35.31
N LYS A 10 -8.19 -9.98 35.06
CA LYS A 10 -7.14 -10.19 36.07
C LYS A 10 -6.26 -8.95 36.14
N TYR A 11 -5.77 -8.61 37.33
CA TYR A 11 -4.77 -7.55 37.48
C TYR A 11 -3.38 -8.16 37.48
N ILE A 12 -2.52 -7.71 36.56
CA ILE A 12 -1.17 -8.24 36.36
C ILE A 12 -0.16 -7.12 36.62
N SER A 13 0.94 -7.43 37.29
CA SER A 13 2.02 -6.46 37.51
C SER A 13 2.57 -5.96 36.18
N VAL A 14 2.77 -4.64 36.05
CA VAL A 14 3.35 -4.03 34.85
C VAL A 14 4.77 -4.52 34.58
N SER A 15 5.51 -4.89 35.63
CA SER A 15 6.85 -5.49 35.49
C SER A 15 6.83 -6.81 34.72
N ASP A 16 5.72 -7.54 34.80
CA ASP A 16 5.59 -8.90 34.25
C ASP A 16 4.93 -8.89 32.87
N LEU A 17 4.54 -7.71 32.38
CA LEU A 17 3.93 -7.50 31.07
C LEU A 17 4.98 -7.11 30.04
N HIS A 18 5.00 -7.82 28.92
CA HIS A 18 5.95 -7.60 27.82
C HIS A 18 5.23 -7.14 26.56
N PHE A 19 5.90 -6.29 25.78
CA PHE A 19 5.37 -5.88 24.48
C PHE A 19 5.31 -7.06 23.50
N ASP A 20 4.27 -7.05 22.68
CA ASP A 20 4.16 -7.99 21.57
C ASP A 20 5.07 -7.57 20.41
N ARG A 21 6.22 -8.24 20.30
CA ARG A 21 7.17 -8.03 19.19
C ARG A 21 6.65 -8.53 17.84
N LYS A 22 5.57 -9.33 17.84
CA LYS A 22 4.88 -9.78 16.62
C LYS A 22 3.71 -8.85 16.25
N ASN A 23 3.52 -7.72 16.94
CA ASN A 23 2.38 -6.87 16.69
C ASN A 23 2.36 -6.38 15.23
N PRO A 24 1.25 -6.53 14.50
CA PRO A 24 1.18 -6.10 13.10
C PRO A 24 1.48 -4.62 12.87
N ARG A 25 1.35 -3.74 13.89
CA ARG A 25 1.77 -2.34 13.76
C ARG A 25 3.28 -2.15 13.64
N LEU A 26 4.06 -3.08 14.19
CA LEU A 26 5.50 -2.95 14.28
C LEU A 26 6.21 -3.36 12.97
N VAL A 27 5.50 -4.06 12.08
CA VAL A 27 6.05 -4.57 10.82
C VAL A 27 6.54 -3.47 9.87
N GLU A 28 6.07 -2.23 10.04
CA GLU A 28 6.50 -1.06 9.27
C GLU A 28 7.76 -0.36 9.80
N TYR A 29 8.24 -0.77 10.96
CA TYR A 29 9.33 -0.10 11.69
C TYR A 29 10.58 -0.97 11.83
N ASP A 30 10.66 -2.04 11.04
CA ASP A 30 11.89 -2.80 10.79
C ASP A 30 12.56 -3.29 12.08
N ILE A 31 11.69 -3.73 13.00
CA ILE A 31 12.07 -4.12 14.34
C ILE A 31 12.73 -5.49 14.31
N SER A 32 13.95 -5.56 14.84
CA SER A 32 14.63 -6.83 15.08
C SER A 32 13.80 -7.69 16.03
N PRO A 33 13.68 -9.02 15.79
CA PRO A 33 13.11 -9.93 16.77
C PRO A 33 13.79 -9.89 18.15
N LYS A 34 15.02 -9.37 18.22
CA LYS A 34 15.82 -9.18 19.43
C LYS A 34 15.73 -7.75 20.01
N ALA A 35 14.85 -6.90 19.49
CA ALA A 35 14.68 -5.54 19.97
C ALA A 35 14.32 -5.53 21.47
N SER A 36 14.94 -4.61 22.20
CA SER A 36 14.67 -4.42 23.63
C SER A 36 13.30 -3.79 23.84
N ASP A 37 12.75 -3.90 25.06
CA ASP A 37 11.50 -3.21 25.40
C ASP A 37 11.63 -1.68 25.23
N ASP A 38 12.82 -1.11 25.43
CA ASP A 38 13.11 0.32 25.22
C ASP A 38 13.03 0.70 23.73
N ASP A 39 13.51 -0.15 22.83
CA ASP A 39 13.41 0.07 21.38
C ASP A 39 11.95 0.08 20.93
N ILE A 40 11.17 -0.89 21.41
CA ILE A 40 9.72 -0.94 21.14
C ILE A 40 9.03 0.30 21.70
N LEU A 41 9.34 0.67 22.94
CA LEU A 41 8.75 1.83 23.60
C LEU A 41 9.02 3.11 22.81
N LYS A 42 10.24 3.28 22.32
CA LYS A 42 10.61 4.43 21.49
C LYS A 42 9.81 4.51 20.20
N ILE A 43 9.61 3.39 19.52
CA ILE A 43 8.82 3.35 18.29
C ILE A 43 7.34 3.67 18.59
N LEU A 44 6.79 3.08 19.64
CA LEU A 44 5.42 3.37 20.07
C LEU A 44 5.25 4.86 20.43
N TRP A 45 6.26 5.47 21.06
CA TRP A 45 6.26 6.89 21.40
C TRP A 45 6.38 7.81 20.19
N ASP A 46 7.33 7.55 19.29
CA ASP A 46 7.65 8.43 18.17
C ASP A 46 6.65 8.30 17.02
N ALA A 47 5.99 7.15 16.87
CA ALA A 47 5.21 6.86 15.67
C ALA A 47 3.77 6.37 15.92
N MET A 48 3.36 6.14 17.18
CA MET A 48 2.04 5.61 17.50
C MET A 48 1.34 6.39 18.62
N ASP A 49 1.55 7.70 18.70
CA ASP A 49 0.80 8.63 19.56
C ASP A 49 0.63 8.14 21.01
N VAL A 50 1.64 7.51 21.60
CA VAL A 50 1.61 7.13 23.03
C VAL A 50 1.53 8.37 23.93
N ARG A 51 2.02 9.52 23.45
CA ARG A 51 1.98 10.81 24.16
C ARG A 51 0.56 11.19 24.60
N GLU A 52 -0.42 11.00 23.72
CA GLU A 52 -1.83 11.25 24.01
C GLU A 52 -2.33 10.40 25.19
N LEU A 53 -2.00 9.10 25.17
CA LEU A 53 -2.38 8.19 26.26
C LEU A 53 -1.64 8.50 27.55
N VAL A 54 -0.38 8.92 27.49
CA VAL A 54 0.37 9.37 28.68
C VAL A 54 -0.31 10.56 29.33
N GLN A 55 -0.72 11.57 28.54
CA GLN A 55 -1.46 12.72 29.06
C GLN A 55 -2.82 12.29 29.65
N SER A 56 -3.59 11.49 28.91
CA SER A 56 -4.91 11.01 29.36
C SER A 56 -4.84 10.18 30.64
N ILE A 57 -3.93 9.21 30.71
CA ILE A 57 -3.76 8.34 31.89
C ILE A 57 -3.21 9.15 33.07
N SER A 58 -2.35 10.13 32.83
CA SER A 58 -1.85 11.00 33.92
C SER A 58 -2.96 11.88 34.53
N ALA A 59 -3.96 12.28 33.73
CA ALA A 59 -5.05 13.13 34.18
C ALA A 59 -6.22 12.36 34.79
N SER A 60 -6.54 11.19 34.24
CA SER A 60 -7.77 10.45 34.55
C SER A 60 -7.54 9.06 35.15
N GLY A 61 -6.29 8.60 35.20
CA GLY A 61 -5.95 7.22 35.54
C GLY A 61 -6.21 6.24 34.39
N PHE A 62 -5.92 4.96 34.64
CA PHE A 62 -6.18 3.89 33.68
C PHE A 62 -7.65 3.44 33.76
N PHE A 63 -8.33 3.35 32.62
CA PHE A 63 -9.71 2.91 32.55
C PHE A 63 -9.84 1.38 32.53
N PRO A 64 -10.46 0.74 33.54
CA PRO A 64 -10.45 -0.73 33.62
C PRO A 64 -11.23 -1.46 32.52
N HIS A 65 -12.21 -0.80 31.91
CA HIS A 65 -12.96 -1.34 30.76
C HIS A 65 -12.09 -1.41 29.48
N GLU A 66 -10.98 -0.68 29.45
CA GLU A 66 -9.93 -0.83 28.46
C GLU A 66 -8.87 -1.81 28.99
N ALA A 67 -9.29 -3.03 29.35
CA ALA A 67 -8.35 -4.07 29.75
C ALA A 67 -7.39 -4.40 28.59
N LEU A 68 -6.16 -4.79 28.94
CA LEU A 68 -5.19 -5.35 28.00
C LEU A 68 -5.64 -6.75 27.59
N ILE A 69 -5.23 -7.21 26.41
CA ILE A 69 -5.34 -8.63 26.05
C ILE A 69 -3.94 -9.22 26.10
N VAL A 70 -3.81 -10.30 26.87
CA VAL A 70 -2.53 -10.91 27.21
C VAL A 70 -2.54 -12.38 26.83
N ALA A 71 -1.56 -12.79 26.02
CA ALA A 71 -1.26 -14.19 25.75
C ALA A 71 -0.09 -14.66 26.59
N ILE A 72 -0.20 -15.85 27.18
CA ILE A 72 0.92 -16.49 27.88
C ILE A 72 1.72 -17.27 26.83
N GLU A 73 2.88 -16.75 26.44
CA GLU A 73 3.75 -17.38 25.44
C GLU A 73 5.10 -17.69 26.08
N ARG A 74 5.51 -18.97 26.05
CA ARG A 74 6.78 -19.43 26.66
C ARG A 74 6.96 -18.98 28.13
N GLY A 75 5.86 -18.96 28.88
CA GLY A 75 5.83 -18.56 30.29
C GLY A 75 5.88 -17.04 30.54
N GLN A 76 5.78 -16.21 29.50
CA GLN A 76 5.79 -14.74 29.60
C GLN A 76 4.41 -14.17 29.28
N ASN A 77 4.01 -13.08 29.93
CA ASN A 77 2.76 -12.39 29.66
C ASN A 77 2.95 -11.37 28.52
N ILE A 78 2.56 -11.74 27.29
CA ILE A 78 2.71 -10.91 26.10
C ILE A 78 1.42 -10.12 25.85
N VAL A 79 1.52 -8.79 25.80
CA VAL A 79 0.37 -7.90 25.53
C VAL A 79 0.07 -7.87 24.04
N ILE A 80 -0.87 -8.70 23.58
CA ILE A 80 -1.27 -8.78 22.16
C ILE A 80 -2.27 -7.69 21.75
N GLU A 81 -3.02 -7.13 22.70
CA GLU A 81 -3.71 -5.84 22.53
C GLU A 81 -3.48 -4.93 23.72
N GLY A 82 -3.23 -3.65 23.45
CA GLY A 82 -3.01 -2.60 24.42
C GLY A 82 -1.55 -2.19 24.51
N ASN A 83 -0.72 -2.48 23.50
CA ASN A 83 0.70 -2.10 23.49
C ASN A 83 0.92 -0.60 23.73
N ARG A 84 0.12 0.28 23.12
CA ARG A 84 0.17 1.73 23.38
C ARG A 84 -0.19 2.09 24.84
N ARG A 85 -1.18 1.40 25.41
CA ARG A 85 -1.62 1.58 26.81
C ARG A 85 -0.54 1.10 27.78
N LEU A 86 0.03 -0.08 27.54
CA LEU A 86 1.18 -0.59 28.30
C LEU A 86 2.38 0.37 28.18
N ALA A 87 2.67 0.88 26.99
CA ALA A 87 3.76 1.84 26.76
C ALA A 87 3.56 3.13 27.54
N ALA A 88 2.34 3.68 27.55
CA ALA A 88 2.01 4.86 28.32
C ALA A 88 2.22 4.63 29.82
N VAL A 89 1.71 3.51 30.34
CA VAL A 89 1.86 3.16 31.76
C VAL A 89 3.31 2.90 32.13
N LYS A 90 4.05 2.12 31.33
CA LYS A 90 5.49 1.92 31.54
C LYS A 90 6.23 3.26 31.53
N THR A 91 5.91 4.18 30.63
CA THR A 91 6.52 5.51 30.58
C THR A 91 6.24 6.35 31.84
N LEU A 92 5.02 6.28 32.37
CA LEU A 92 4.62 6.97 33.61
C LEU A 92 5.26 6.36 34.87
N LEU A 93 5.54 5.06 34.85
CA LEU A 93 6.20 4.33 35.94
C LEU A 93 7.73 4.28 35.81
N SER A 94 8.26 4.57 34.62
CA SER A 94 9.68 4.39 34.29
C SER A 94 10.60 5.33 35.08
N PRO A 95 11.85 4.92 35.32
CA PRO A 95 12.87 5.80 35.89
C PRO A 95 13.06 7.02 35.00
N GLN A 96 13.30 8.17 35.61
CA GLN A 96 13.50 9.46 34.93
C GLN A 96 14.59 9.44 33.84
N ASP A 97 15.44 8.41 33.79
CA ASP A 97 16.59 8.34 32.90
C ASP A 97 16.20 8.01 31.45
N LEU A 98 15.22 7.13 31.20
CA LEU A 98 14.80 6.80 29.83
C LEU A 98 14.06 7.97 29.18
N THR A 99 13.23 8.67 29.96
CA THR A 99 12.47 9.84 29.52
C THR A 99 13.41 11.02 29.26
N LYS A 100 14.38 11.27 30.16
CA LYS A 100 15.43 12.28 29.95
C LYS A 100 16.29 11.96 28.74
N LYS A 101 16.78 10.71 28.60
CA LYS A 101 17.64 10.28 27.49
C LYS A 101 17.00 10.52 26.12
N ASN A 102 15.69 10.30 26.00
CA ASN A 102 14.97 10.48 24.74
C ASN A 102 14.30 11.87 24.60
N GLY A 103 14.46 12.77 25.58
CA GLY A 103 13.85 14.11 25.55
C GLY A 103 12.32 14.09 25.59
N TRP A 104 11.71 13.08 26.22
CA TRP A 104 10.26 12.92 26.27
C TRP A 104 9.65 13.79 27.35
N ASN A 105 8.65 14.59 26.97
CA ASN A 105 7.86 15.36 27.93
C ASN A 105 6.80 14.45 28.57
N VAL A 106 7.06 14.01 29.81
CA VAL A 106 6.19 13.11 30.57
C VAL A 106 5.66 13.85 31.80
N PRO A 107 4.33 13.93 32.01
CA PRO A 107 3.74 14.52 33.20
C PRO A 107 4.19 13.82 34.48
N LYS A 108 4.33 14.59 35.56
CA LYS A 108 4.53 14.02 36.90
C LYS A 108 3.18 13.57 37.45
N ILE A 109 3.14 12.33 37.94
CA ILE A 109 1.98 11.77 38.65
C ILE A 109 2.32 11.55 40.13
N SER A 110 1.32 11.66 41.00
CA SER A 110 1.46 11.46 42.45
C SER A 110 1.82 10.01 42.80
N ALA A 111 2.39 9.80 43.99
CA ALA A 111 2.68 8.45 44.48
C ALA A 111 1.42 7.56 44.59
N GLY A 112 0.26 8.16 44.87
CA GLY A 112 -1.02 7.45 44.90
C GLY A 112 -1.46 6.96 43.53
N GLU A 113 -1.26 7.76 42.49
CA GLU A 113 -1.54 7.39 41.09
C GLU A 113 -0.56 6.34 40.58
N GLN A 114 0.73 6.47 40.90
CA GLN A 114 1.73 5.44 40.56
C GLN A 114 1.34 4.08 41.12
N LYS A 115 0.90 4.01 42.38
CA LYS A 115 0.43 2.75 43.00
C LYS A 115 -0.74 2.11 42.24
N LYS A 116 -1.67 2.91 41.71
CA LYS A 116 -2.80 2.40 40.91
C LYS A 116 -2.37 1.83 39.57
N LEU A 117 -1.21 2.24 39.05
CA LEU A 117 -0.68 1.81 37.77
C LEU A 117 0.28 0.61 37.87
N VAL A 118 0.73 0.22 39.07
CA VAL A 118 1.64 -0.93 39.28
C VAL A 118 1.05 -2.23 38.72
N THR A 119 -0.27 -2.38 38.76
CA THR A 119 -0.98 -3.50 38.14
C THR A 119 -2.01 -2.99 37.16
N LEU A 120 -2.16 -3.68 36.02
CA LEU A 120 -3.14 -3.33 35.00
C LEU A 120 -4.18 -4.44 34.80
N PRO A 121 -5.44 -4.08 34.50
CA PRO A 121 -6.46 -5.05 34.15
C PRO A 121 -6.13 -5.68 32.79
N ALA A 122 -6.18 -7.00 32.75
CA ALA A 122 -5.81 -7.83 31.62
C ALA A 122 -6.77 -9.00 31.48
N ILE A 123 -7.12 -9.29 30.24
CA ILE A 123 -7.86 -10.48 29.83
C ILE A 123 -6.83 -11.48 29.29
N ILE A 124 -6.73 -12.64 29.93
CA ILE A 124 -5.87 -13.73 29.46
C ILE A 124 -6.59 -14.47 28.34
N SER A 125 -5.99 -14.54 27.17
CA SER A 125 -6.51 -15.26 26.01
C SER A 125 -5.36 -15.76 25.14
N ALA A 126 -5.52 -16.92 24.52
CA ALA A 126 -4.56 -17.36 23.52
C ALA A 126 -4.57 -16.39 22.32
N ARG A 127 -3.40 -16.15 21.71
CA ARG A 127 -3.29 -15.30 20.52
C ARG A 127 -4.22 -15.78 19.40
N LYS A 128 -4.16 -17.09 19.12
CA LYS A 128 -5.01 -17.74 18.11
C LYS A 128 -6.49 -17.54 18.38
N ASP A 129 -6.94 -17.47 19.63
CA ASP A 129 -8.36 -17.29 19.95
C ASP A 129 -8.79 -15.81 19.88
N SER A 130 -7.83 -14.89 19.99
CA SER A 130 -8.05 -13.44 20.01
C SER A 130 -8.13 -12.82 18.61
N TRP A 131 -7.89 -13.60 17.55
CA TRP A 131 -7.73 -13.05 16.20
C TRP A 131 -8.95 -12.24 15.71
N ARG A 132 -10.16 -12.70 16.06
CA ARG A 132 -11.41 -12.03 15.67
C ARG A 132 -11.48 -10.62 16.24
N TYR A 133 -11.21 -10.52 17.54
CA TYR A 133 -11.25 -9.26 18.26
C TYR A 133 -10.15 -8.31 17.79
N LEU A 134 -8.90 -8.79 17.66
CA LEU A 134 -7.76 -7.98 17.22
C LEU A 134 -8.00 -7.38 15.82
N GLY A 135 -8.45 -8.22 14.87
CA GLY A 135 -8.77 -7.78 13.52
C GLY A 135 -9.89 -6.75 13.49
N PHE A 136 -11.01 -7.03 14.16
CA PHE A 136 -12.14 -6.10 14.23
C PHE A 136 -11.75 -4.75 14.84
N LYS A 137 -11.04 -4.76 15.99
CA LYS A 137 -10.67 -3.55 16.74
C LYS A 137 -9.73 -2.64 15.95
N HIS A 138 -8.83 -3.20 15.15
CA HIS A 138 -7.82 -2.43 14.43
C HIS A 138 -8.19 -2.07 12.99
N VAL A 139 -9.30 -2.61 12.48
CA VAL A 139 -9.94 -2.12 11.26
C VAL A 139 -10.96 -1.02 11.56
N ASN A 140 -11.75 -1.18 12.61
CA ASN A 140 -12.87 -0.27 12.93
C ASN A 140 -12.56 0.76 14.02
N GLY A 141 -11.50 0.56 14.80
CA GLY A 141 -11.11 1.46 15.87
C GLY A 141 -10.45 2.77 15.40
N PRO A 142 -10.20 3.72 16.33
CA PRO A 142 -9.64 5.03 16.01
C PRO A 142 -8.20 4.97 15.50
N ALA A 143 -7.39 4.03 16.02
CA ALA A 143 -6.01 3.81 15.60
C ALA A 143 -5.93 2.65 14.59
N LYS A 144 -6.32 2.90 13.35
CA LYS A 144 -6.40 1.87 12.30
C LYS A 144 -5.03 1.35 11.89
N TRP A 145 -4.97 0.07 11.51
CA TRP A 145 -3.80 -0.45 10.82
C TRP A 145 -3.61 0.21 9.46
N THR A 146 -2.35 0.39 9.09
CA THR A 146 -2.00 0.66 7.70
C THR A 146 -2.31 -0.55 6.83
N SER A 147 -2.31 -0.37 5.50
CA SER A 147 -2.57 -1.47 4.57
C SER A 147 -1.54 -2.60 4.68
N PHE A 148 -0.27 -2.29 4.94
CA PHE A 148 0.77 -3.30 5.11
C PHE A 148 0.61 -4.08 6.42
N ALA A 149 0.41 -3.38 7.55
CA ALA A 149 0.11 -4.02 8.83
C ALA A 149 -1.12 -4.92 8.76
N LYS A 150 -2.17 -4.45 8.08
CA LYS A 150 -3.40 -5.23 7.85
C LYS A 150 -3.14 -6.46 7.00
N ALA A 151 -2.36 -6.35 5.92
CA ALA A 151 -2.00 -7.49 5.08
C ALA A 151 -1.17 -8.53 5.84
N ALA A 152 -0.18 -8.09 6.63
CA ALA A 152 0.63 -8.97 7.48
C ALA A 152 -0.24 -9.76 8.45
N TYR A 153 -1.20 -9.08 9.09
CA TYR A 153 -2.16 -9.73 9.98
C TYR A 153 -3.07 -10.74 9.27
N ILE A 154 -3.62 -10.38 8.11
CA ILE A 154 -4.44 -11.29 7.29
C ILE A 154 -3.63 -12.56 6.96
N ALA A 155 -2.37 -12.40 6.58
CA ALA A 155 -1.51 -13.53 6.23
C ALA A 155 -1.11 -14.39 7.43
N GLU A 156 -0.87 -13.80 8.60
CA GLU A 156 -0.68 -14.54 9.85
C GLU A 156 -1.91 -15.42 10.14
N VAL A 157 -3.10 -14.83 10.15
CA VAL A 157 -4.35 -15.54 10.44
C VAL A 157 -4.62 -16.66 9.41
N ARG A 158 -4.35 -16.39 8.12
CA ARG A 158 -4.49 -17.40 7.06
C ARG A 158 -3.50 -18.55 7.24
N ARG A 159 -2.21 -18.26 7.43
CA ARG A 159 -1.13 -19.25 7.42
C ARG A 159 -1.00 -20.02 8.73
N GLU A 160 -1.06 -19.31 9.86
CA GLU A 160 -0.84 -19.92 11.18
C GLU A 160 -2.11 -20.51 11.77
N TYR A 161 -3.28 -19.88 11.52
CA TYR A 161 -4.55 -20.33 12.10
C TYR A 161 -5.42 -21.10 11.12
N GLY A 162 -5.06 -21.12 9.82
CA GLY A 162 -5.76 -21.86 8.78
C GLY A 162 -7.12 -21.27 8.39
N ILE A 163 -7.41 -20.03 8.79
CA ILE A 163 -8.72 -19.41 8.55
C ILE A 163 -8.82 -18.98 7.07
N PRO A 164 -9.91 -19.32 6.35
CA PRO A 164 -10.16 -18.85 4.98
C PRO A 164 -10.22 -17.33 4.88
N LEU A 165 -9.72 -16.76 3.77
CA LEU A 165 -9.75 -15.31 3.56
C LEU A 165 -11.18 -14.74 3.56
N ALA A 166 -12.18 -15.52 3.14
CA ALA A 166 -13.59 -15.16 3.20
C ALA A 166 -14.07 -14.92 4.64
N ASP A 167 -13.70 -15.82 5.55
CA ASP A 167 -14.06 -15.71 6.98
C ASP A 167 -13.32 -14.55 7.64
N ILE A 168 -12.05 -14.33 7.27
CA ILE A 168 -11.27 -13.17 7.73
C ILE A 168 -11.95 -11.88 7.29
N ALA A 169 -12.35 -11.77 6.01
CA ALA A 169 -13.03 -10.60 5.47
C ALA A 169 -14.35 -10.31 6.19
N ALA A 170 -15.19 -11.32 6.37
CA ALA A 170 -16.45 -11.21 7.11
C ALA A 170 -16.21 -10.76 8.56
N GLN A 171 -15.19 -11.31 9.21
CA GLN A 171 -14.90 -11.00 10.62
C GLN A 171 -14.38 -9.58 10.84
N ILE A 172 -13.56 -9.04 9.94
CA ILE A 172 -12.98 -7.70 10.10
C ILE A 172 -13.86 -6.59 9.50
N GLY A 173 -14.88 -6.95 8.72
CA GLY A 173 -15.81 -6.01 8.10
C GLY A 173 -15.32 -5.42 6.77
N ASP A 174 -14.45 -6.14 6.04
CA ASP A 174 -13.94 -5.74 4.74
C ASP A 174 -14.55 -6.56 3.60
N GLY A 175 -14.52 -6.02 2.37
CA GLY A 175 -14.85 -6.81 1.19
C GLY A 175 -13.82 -7.92 0.93
N TYR A 176 -14.30 -9.11 0.58
CA TYR A 176 -13.45 -10.28 0.27
C TYR A 176 -12.34 -9.96 -0.75
N LYS A 177 -12.68 -9.24 -1.83
CA LYS A 177 -11.71 -8.83 -2.86
C LYS A 177 -10.61 -7.91 -2.31
N THR A 178 -10.92 -7.04 -1.35
CA THR A 178 -9.92 -6.19 -0.69
C THR A 178 -8.95 -7.03 0.13
N VAL A 179 -9.46 -7.98 0.93
CA VAL A 179 -8.63 -8.90 1.73
C VAL A 179 -7.75 -9.77 0.84
N GLN A 180 -8.30 -10.31 -0.24
CA GLN A 180 -7.56 -11.09 -1.23
C GLN A 180 -6.43 -10.28 -1.87
N ARG A 181 -6.68 -9.03 -2.28
CA ARG A 181 -5.65 -8.12 -2.83
C ARG A 181 -4.54 -7.82 -1.84
N LEU A 182 -4.88 -7.51 -0.60
CA LEU A 182 -3.89 -7.25 0.46
C LEU A 182 -3.01 -8.49 0.70
N TYR A 183 -3.63 -9.66 0.81
CA TYR A 183 -2.92 -10.92 0.99
C TYR A 183 -1.98 -11.21 -0.19
N ARG A 184 -2.48 -11.17 -1.43
CA ARG A 184 -1.71 -11.41 -2.65
C ARG A 184 -0.55 -10.42 -2.80
N GLY A 185 -0.78 -9.14 -2.55
CA GLY A 185 0.27 -8.11 -2.56
C GLY A 185 1.37 -8.38 -1.55
N LEU A 186 1.02 -8.87 -0.35
CA LEU A 186 2.03 -9.28 0.63
C LEU A 186 2.80 -10.52 0.16
N MET A 187 2.13 -11.53 -0.41
CA MET A 187 2.81 -12.72 -0.92
C MET A 187 3.83 -12.37 -2.00
N VAL A 188 3.51 -11.42 -2.90
CA VAL A 188 4.44 -10.90 -3.92
C VAL A 188 5.65 -10.23 -3.26
N LEU A 189 5.44 -9.33 -2.29
CA LEU A 189 6.53 -8.62 -1.62
C LEU A 189 7.43 -9.59 -0.83
N GLU A 190 6.85 -10.46 -0.01
CA GLU A 190 7.60 -11.46 0.76
C GLU A 190 8.33 -12.44 -0.18
N GLN A 191 7.76 -12.77 -1.35
CA GLN A 191 8.44 -13.62 -2.33
C GLN A 191 9.69 -12.93 -2.90
N ALA A 192 9.65 -11.62 -3.16
CA ALA A 192 10.82 -10.86 -3.59
C ALA A 192 11.94 -10.90 -2.52
N GLU A 193 11.57 -10.77 -1.25
CA GLU A 193 12.48 -10.82 -0.10
C GLU A 193 13.05 -12.21 0.14
N ARG A 194 12.21 -13.25 0.13
CA ARG A 194 12.65 -14.66 0.30
C ARG A 194 13.64 -15.08 -0.78
N ASN A 195 13.45 -14.61 -2.01
CA ASN A 195 14.35 -14.87 -3.13
C ASN A 195 15.52 -13.87 -3.23
N LYS A 196 15.64 -12.93 -2.28
CA LYS A 196 16.73 -11.94 -2.18
C LYS A 196 16.88 -11.03 -3.41
N ILE A 197 15.78 -10.78 -4.11
CA ILE A 197 15.78 -9.93 -5.31
C ILE A 197 15.55 -8.47 -4.92
N TYR A 198 14.71 -8.25 -3.92
CA TYR A 198 14.45 -6.93 -3.36
C TYR A 198 14.21 -7.05 -1.86
N ASP A 199 14.79 -6.13 -1.11
CA ASP A 199 14.59 -5.99 0.33
C ASP A 199 13.84 -4.68 0.55
N ARG A 200 12.68 -4.73 1.22
CA ARG A 200 11.89 -3.52 1.49
C ARG A 200 12.68 -2.47 2.25
N GLU A 201 13.74 -2.82 2.99
CA GLU A 201 14.61 -1.87 3.68
C GLU A 201 15.42 -0.99 2.73
N ASP A 202 15.67 -1.50 1.53
CA ASP A 202 16.34 -0.76 0.47
C ASP A 202 15.44 0.32 -0.17
N ARG A 203 14.15 0.39 0.18
CA ARG A 203 13.23 1.42 -0.34
C ARG A 203 13.82 2.83 -0.19
N TYR A 204 13.70 3.65 -1.23
CA TYR A 204 14.23 5.02 -1.24
C TYR A 204 13.50 5.91 -0.23
N ARG A 205 12.16 5.83 -0.19
CA ARG A 205 11.31 6.60 0.74
C ARG A 205 11.22 5.90 2.10
N LYS A 206 11.18 6.66 3.20
CA LYS A 206 11.06 6.09 4.56
C LYS A 206 9.82 5.20 4.72
N ARG A 207 8.66 5.64 4.21
CA ARG A 207 7.39 4.90 4.28
C ARG A 207 7.25 3.96 3.09
N LEU A 208 6.83 2.73 3.35
CA LEU A 208 6.46 1.78 2.30
C LEU A 208 5.10 2.16 1.70
N ALA A 209 5.07 2.51 0.41
CA ALA A 209 3.83 2.75 -0.33
C ALA A 209 3.17 1.42 -0.77
N PHE A 210 2.80 0.58 0.20
CA PHE A 210 2.30 -0.78 -0.06
C PHE A 210 1.09 -0.82 -1.02
N SER A 211 0.29 0.25 -1.04
CA SER A 211 -0.83 0.42 -1.97
C SER A 211 -0.45 0.47 -3.44
N HIS A 212 0.78 0.88 -3.78
CA HIS A 212 1.26 0.82 -5.16
C HIS A 212 1.36 -0.62 -5.65
N LEU A 213 1.80 -1.55 -4.78
CA LEU A 213 1.95 -2.95 -5.15
C LEU A 213 0.60 -3.67 -5.22
N TYR A 214 -0.19 -3.71 -4.14
CA TYR A 214 -1.44 -4.49 -4.16
C TYR A 214 -2.49 -3.94 -5.13
N THR A 215 -2.38 -2.66 -5.53
CA THR A 215 -3.21 -2.10 -6.59
C THR A 215 -2.60 -2.35 -7.96
N GLY A 216 -1.28 -2.22 -8.07
CA GLY A 216 -0.55 -2.37 -9.33
C GLY A 216 -0.69 -3.76 -9.92
N ILE A 217 -0.52 -4.80 -9.11
CA ILE A 217 -0.60 -6.20 -9.55
C ILE A 217 -1.98 -6.62 -10.08
N GLU A 218 -3.01 -5.80 -9.86
CA GLU A 218 -4.36 -6.01 -10.38
C GLU A 218 -4.58 -5.33 -11.73
N LEU A 219 -3.64 -4.48 -12.17
CA LEU A 219 -3.68 -3.84 -13.48
C LEU A 219 -3.05 -4.76 -14.53
N SER A 220 -3.68 -4.85 -15.70
CA SER A 220 -3.36 -5.87 -16.72
C SER A 220 -1.90 -5.83 -17.20
N GLY A 221 -1.31 -4.66 -17.36
CA GLY A 221 0.08 -4.48 -17.80
C GLY A 221 1.07 -5.01 -16.76
N ILE A 222 0.90 -4.64 -15.49
CA ILE A 222 1.76 -5.14 -14.40
C ILE A 222 1.55 -6.64 -14.18
N SER A 223 0.29 -7.10 -14.14
CA SER A 223 -0.03 -8.52 -13.96
C SER A 223 0.57 -9.39 -15.07
N SER A 224 0.49 -8.94 -16.33
CA SER A 224 1.07 -9.66 -17.48
C SER A 224 2.60 -9.61 -17.48
N PHE A 225 3.18 -8.48 -17.07
CA PHE A 225 4.64 -8.31 -16.98
C PHE A 225 5.28 -9.31 -16.03
N LEU A 226 4.65 -9.54 -14.87
CA LEU A 226 5.08 -10.51 -13.86
C LEU A 226 4.55 -11.92 -14.08
N ASP A 227 3.62 -12.14 -15.01
CA ASP A 227 2.91 -13.42 -15.20
C ASP A 227 2.28 -13.93 -13.90
N ILE A 228 1.55 -13.04 -13.20
CA ILE A 228 1.06 -13.34 -11.85
C ILE A 228 0.00 -14.44 -11.91
N SER A 229 0.20 -15.49 -11.09
CA SER A 229 -0.71 -16.63 -10.94
C SER A 229 -2.17 -16.23 -10.72
N ASP A 230 -3.08 -16.84 -11.47
CA ASP A 230 -4.54 -16.67 -11.32
C ASP A 230 -5.07 -17.18 -9.97
N ASP A 231 -4.36 -18.11 -9.32
CA ASP A 231 -4.61 -18.46 -7.93
C ASP A 231 -4.22 -17.28 -7.04
N ALA A 232 -5.22 -16.50 -6.63
CA ALA A 232 -5.03 -15.30 -5.82
C ALA A 232 -4.67 -15.59 -4.35
N GLU A 233 -4.70 -16.85 -3.91
CA GLU A 233 -4.32 -17.25 -2.54
C GLU A 233 -3.00 -18.03 -2.45
N THR A 234 -2.31 -18.23 -3.59
CA THR A 234 -0.99 -18.87 -3.60
C THR A 234 0.04 -18.07 -2.80
N THR A 235 1.00 -18.78 -2.21
CA THR A 235 2.14 -18.18 -1.48
C THR A 235 3.30 -17.80 -2.40
N GLU A 236 3.26 -18.24 -3.67
CA GLU A 236 4.23 -17.91 -4.72
C GLU A 236 3.52 -17.34 -5.96
N PRO A 237 3.00 -16.10 -5.92
CA PRO A 237 2.21 -15.56 -7.02
C PRO A 237 3.02 -15.29 -8.29
N VAL A 238 4.34 -15.11 -8.19
CA VAL A 238 5.21 -14.82 -9.33
C VAL A 238 6.00 -16.08 -9.73
N PRO A 239 5.93 -16.54 -10.98
CA PRO A 239 6.71 -17.67 -11.46
C PRO A 239 8.23 -17.44 -11.33
N LYS A 240 9.00 -18.51 -11.16
CA LYS A 240 10.48 -18.43 -11.01
C LYS A 240 11.17 -17.71 -12.17
N GLY A 241 10.66 -17.85 -13.39
CA GLY A 241 11.19 -17.17 -14.58
C GLY A 241 10.95 -15.66 -14.61
N LYS A 242 10.13 -15.13 -13.70
CA LYS A 242 9.73 -13.70 -13.61
C LYS A 242 10.27 -12.98 -12.38
N LEU A 243 11.20 -13.63 -11.68
CA LEU A 243 11.82 -13.07 -10.49
C LEU A 243 12.66 -11.83 -10.79
N THR A 244 13.32 -11.75 -11.94
CA THR A 244 14.05 -10.54 -12.37
C THR A 244 13.09 -9.37 -12.54
N GLU A 245 11.99 -9.56 -13.26
CA GLU A 245 10.93 -8.57 -13.46
C GLU A 245 10.27 -8.14 -12.16
N LEU A 246 10.10 -9.05 -11.19
CA LEU A 246 9.63 -8.70 -9.85
C LEU A 246 10.58 -7.71 -9.16
N GLY A 247 11.89 -7.94 -9.26
CA GLY A 247 12.89 -6.99 -8.78
C GLY A 247 12.80 -5.63 -9.44
N GLU A 248 12.68 -5.61 -10.77
CA GLU A 248 12.50 -4.37 -11.54
C GLU A 248 11.25 -3.62 -11.09
N LEU A 249 10.12 -4.30 -10.93
CA LEU A 249 8.88 -3.71 -10.43
C LEU A 249 9.07 -3.12 -9.03
N CYS A 250 9.67 -3.86 -8.09
CA CYS A 250 9.91 -3.35 -6.74
C CYS A 250 10.76 -2.07 -6.75
N VAL A 251 11.81 -2.03 -7.57
CA VAL A 251 12.65 -0.82 -7.72
C VAL A 251 11.88 0.33 -8.38
N TRP A 252 11.01 0.07 -9.35
CA TRP A 252 10.16 1.10 -9.95
C TRP A 252 9.11 1.64 -8.96
N LEU A 253 8.54 0.79 -8.12
CA LEU A 253 7.54 1.20 -7.13
C LEU A 253 8.14 1.91 -5.90
N TYR A 254 9.35 1.51 -5.48
CA TYR A 254 9.90 1.89 -4.17
C TYR A 254 11.28 2.54 -4.22
N GLY A 255 11.96 2.48 -5.37
CA GLY A 255 13.34 2.92 -5.52
C GLY A 255 14.34 2.00 -4.82
N SER A 256 15.59 2.44 -4.75
CA SER A 256 16.67 1.77 -4.03
C SER A 256 17.61 2.81 -3.42
N LYS A 257 17.83 2.76 -2.10
CA LYS A 257 18.83 3.59 -1.40
C LYS A 257 20.24 3.16 -1.80
N LYS A 258 20.49 1.85 -1.84
CA LYS A 258 21.79 1.27 -2.21
C LYS A 258 22.24 1.70 -3.59
N GLN A 259 21.30 1.83 -4.53
CA GLN A 259 21.57 2.25 -5.91
C GLN A 259 21.35 3.76 -6.14
N ALA A 260 20.99 4.52 -5.10
CA ALA A 260 20.59 5.94 -5.19
C ALA A 260 19.51 6.20 -6.27
N ARG A 261 18.60 5.23 -6.46
CA ARG A 261 17.55 5.27 -7.49
C ARG A 261 16.21 5.64 -6.87
N GLN A 262 15.59 6.70 -7.37
CA GLN A 262 14.25 7.10 -6.95
C GLN A 262 13.20 6.16 -7.56
N PRO A 263 12.05 5.94 -6.88
CA PRO A 263 10.92 5.26 -7.50
C PRO A 263 10.41 6.08 -8.69
N VAL A 264 9.88 5.41 -9.70
CA VAL A 264 9.18 6.07 -10.81
C VAL A 264 7.70 6.31 -10.48
N VAL A 265 7.19 5.65 -9.42
CA VAL A 265 5.82 5.80 -8.94
C VAL A 265 5.80 6.57 -7.62
N GLU A 266 5.37 7.84 -7.66
CA GLU A 266 5.16 8.65 -6.47
C GLU A 266 3.69 8.62 -6.01
N SER A 267 2.76 8.30 -6.93
CA SER A 267 1.32 8.26 -6.67
C SER A 267 0.60 7.13 -7.43
N GLN A 268 -0.57 6.70 -6.93
CA GLN A 268 -1.41 5.73 -7.64
C GLN A 268 -2.00 6.30 -8.94
N ASN A 269 -2.19 7.62 -9.00
CA ASN A 269 -2.66 8.32 -10.19
C ASN A 269 -1.93 9.68 -10.26
N PRO A 270 -1.15 9.96 -11.33
CA PRO A 270 -1.09 9.20 -12.58
C PRO A 270 -0.06 8.06 -12.61
N ASP A 271 0.93 8.04 -11.70
CA ASP A 271 2.18 7.30 -11.96
C ASP A 271 2.01 5.79 -12.06
N LEU A 272 1.25 5.16 -11.15
CA LEU A 272 1.01 3.72 -11.21
C LEU A 272 0.24 3.32 -12.49
N ARG A 273 -0.70 4.17 -12.95
CA ARG A 273 -1.41 3.95 -14.22
C ARG A 273 -0.46 4.09 -15.41
N ASN A 274 0.42 5.08 -15.38
CA ASN A 274 1.44 5.27 -16.39
C ASN A 274 2.40 4.08 -16.45
N LEU A 275 2.88 3.60 -15.30
CA LEU A 275 3.70 2.40 -15.23
C LEU A 275 2.97 1.19 -15.82
N ASN A 276 1.70 0.99 -15.49
CA ASN A 276 0.90 -0.06 -16.11
C ASN A 276 0.84 0.03 -17.64
N THR A 277 0.62 1.23 -18.19
CA THR A 277 0.62 1.45 -19.65
C THR A 277 1.97 1.11 -20.25
N VAL A 278 3.06 1.58 -19.63
CA VAL A 278 4.44 1.30 -20.07
C VAL A 278 4.73 -0.20 -20.08
N LEU A 279 4.35 -0.92 -19.03
CA LEU A 279 4.58 -2.36 -18.90
C LEU A 279 3.70 -3.22 -19.82
N SER A 280 2.74 -2.61 -20.51
CA SER A 280 1.94 -3.26 -21.56
C SER A 280 2.63 -3.21 -22.93
N ASN A 281 3.75 -2.50 -23.08
CA ASN A 281 4.46 -2.32 -24.35
C ASN A 281 5.97 -2.61 -24.24
N ARG A 282 6.51 -3.40 -25.18
CA ARG A 282 7.94 -3.77 -25.22
C ARG A 282 8.89 -2.58 -25.31
N ASP A 283 8.56 -1.58 -26.13
CA ASP A 283 9.39 -0.38 -26.31
C ASP A 283 9.35 0.52 -25.06
N GLY A 284 8.18 0.62 -24.43
CA GLY A 284 8.01 1.28 -23.14
C GLY A 284 8.86 0.62 -22.04
N ILE A 285 8.80 -0.71 -21.93
CA ILE A 285 9.63 -1.48 -20.99
C ILE A 285 11.12 -1.22 -21.26
N ALA A 286 11.55 -1.28 -22.52
CA ALA A 286 12.94 -1.05 -22.91
C ALA A 286 13.41 0.37 -22.52
N ALA A 287 12.58 1.39 -22.77
CA ALA A 287 12.86 2.77 -22.38
C ALA A 287 13.01 2.92 -20.86
N LEU A 288 12.09 2.33 -20.09
CA LEU A 288 12.13 2.40 -18.62
C LEU A 288 13.36 1.67 -18.04
N ARG A 289 13.76 0.54 -18.63
CA ARG A 289 14.99 -0.18 -18.29
C ARG A 289 16.25 0.63 -18.62
N ALA A 290 16.23 1.41 -19.71
CA ALA A 290 17.30 2.32 -20.08
C ALA A 290 17.38 3.58 -19.20
N GLY A 291 16.49 3.73 -18.21
CA GLY A 291 16.46 4.89 -17.31
C GLY A 291 15.73 6.11 -17.87
N THR A 292 14.95 5.94 -18.94
CA THR A 292 14.05 7.01 -19.41
C THR A 292 13.00 7.33 -18.35
N ASP A 293 12.69 8.62 -18.20
CA ASP A 293 11.63 9.10 -17.31
C ASP A 293 10.27 8.46 -17.65
N LEU A 294 9.45 8.21 -16.62
CA LEU A 294 8.17 7.52 -16.77
C LEU A 294 7.24 8.22 -17.77
N SER A 295 7.19 9.56 -17.78
CA SER A 295 6.34 10.31 -18.70
C SER A 295 6.73 10.08 -20.17
N LYS A 296 8.04 10.12 -20.46
CA LYS A 296 8.58 9.83 -21.79
C LYS A 296 8.44 8.36 -22.17
N ALA A 297 8.61 7.44 -21.23
CA ALA A 297 8.36 6.03 -21.46
C ALA A 297 6.88 5.78 -21.82
N VAL A 298 5.94 6.53 -21.23
CA VAL A 298 4.52 6.49 -21.63
C VAL A 298 4.35 6.94 -23.07
N GLU A 299 4.96 8.06 -23.48
CA GLU A 299 4.90 8.53 -24.87
C GLU A 299 5.39 7.46 -25.86
N ILE A 300 6.51 6.79 -25.53
CA ILE A 300 7.07 5.69 -26.34
C ILE A 300 6.14 4.47 -26.34
N SER A 301 5.47 4.17 -25.22
CA SER A 301 4.58 3.02 -25.09
C SER A 301 3.28 3.14 -25.89
N ARG A 302 2.91 4.34 -26.32
CA ARG A 302 1.70 4.54 -27.13
C ARG A 302 1.95 4.06 -28.55
N SER A 303 1.15 3.09 -29.00
CA SER A 303 1.24 2.67 -30.40
C SER A 303 0.79 3.82 -31.32
N PRO A 304 1.45 4.04 -32.47
CA PRO A 304 1.00 5.05 -33.42
C PRO A 304 -0.48 4.89 -33.83
N ALA A 305 -0.98 3.64 -33.87
CA ALA A 305 -2.38 3.34 -34.14
C ALA A 305 -3.32 3.86 -33.05
N ALA A 306 -3.02 3.61 -31.77
CA ALA A 306 -3.83 4.08 -30.64
C ALA A 306 -3.80 5.61 -30.53
N VAL A 307 -2.64 6.23 -30.74
CA VAL A 307 -2.52 7.71 -30.79
C VAL A 307 -3.38 8.28 -31.91
N PHE A 308 -3.33 7.68 -33.10
CA PHE A 308 -4.12 8.10 -34.24
C PHE A 308 -5.63 7.97 -34.00
N GLU A 309 -6.08 6.84 -33.44
CA GLU A 309 -7.49 6.61 -33.11
C GLU A 309 -8.01 7.62 -32.06
N GLU A 310 -7.29 7.80 -30.95
CA GLU A 310 -7.66 8.76 -29.91
C GLU A 310 -7.72 10.19 -30.45
N ALA A 311 -6.75 10.59 -31.28
CA ALA A 311 -6.70 11.91 -31.90
C ALA A 311 -7.91 12.13 -32.82
N LEU A 312 -8.28 11.15 -33.65
CA LEU A 312 -9.46 11.23 -34.52
C LEU A 312 -10.77 11.34 -33.73
N LEU A 313 -10.93 10.54 -32.67
CA LEU A 313 -12.13 10.60 -31.81
C LEU A 313 -12.23 11.92 -31.06
N ALA A 314 -11.10 12.43 -30.55
CA ALA A 314 -11.05 13.74 -29.91
C ALA A 314 -11.38 14.87 -30.90
N ALA A 315 -10.78 14.87 -32.09
CA ALA A 315 -11.09 15.83 -33.14
C ALA A 315 -12.59 15.84 -33.48
N LYS A 316 -13.20 14.66 -33.69
CA LYS A 316 -14.65 14.54 -33.93
C LYS A 316 -15.47 15.20 -32.81
N ARG A 317 -15.13 14.95 -31.55
CA ARG A 317 -15.83 15.52 -30.40
C ARG A 317 -15.70 17.04 -30.36
N GLU A 318 -14.48 17.58 -30.48
CA GLU A 318 -14.25 19.02 -30.42
C GLU A 318 -14.90 19.75 -31.61
N LEU A 319 -14.87 19.17 -32.82
CA LEU A 319 -15.57 19.71 -33.99
C LEU A 319 -17.09 19.68 -33.82
N THR A 320 -17.63 18.63 -33.20
CA THR A 320 -19.06 18.55 -32.87
C THR A 320 -19.45 19.67 -31.90
N THR A 321 -18.65 19.89 -30.86
CA THR A 321 -18.84 21.00 -29.92
C THR A 321 -18.77 22.35 -30.64
N ALA A 322 -17.74 22.59 -31.45
CA ALA A 322 -17.58 23.83 -32.20
C ALA A 322 -18.78 24.09 -33.14
N SER A 323 -19.26 23.05 -33.83
CA SER A 323 -20.43 23.14 -34.70
C SER A 323 -21.70 23.51 -33.93
N ALA A 324 -21.89 22.99 -32.71
CA ALA A 324 -23.06 23.29 -31.89
C ALA A 324 -23.11 24.76 -31.45
N TYR A 325 -21.94 25.40 -31.28
CA TYR A 325 -21.84 26.79 -30.84
C TYR A 325 -21.60 27.79 -31.99
N LEU A 326 -21.55 27.35 -33.26
CA LEU A 326 -21.17 28.19 -34.40
C LEU A 326 -21.96 29.51 -34.48
N THR A 327 -23.30 29.45 -34.44
CA THR A 327 -24.16 30.63 -34.58
C THR A 327 -23.99 31.63 -33.43
N ALA A 328 -23.78 31.13 -32.21
CA ALA A 328 -23.67 31.97 -31.02
C ALA A 328 -22.24 32.48 -30.78
N GLY A 329 -21.23 31.71 -31.19
CA GLY A 329 -19.81 31.95 -30.90
C GLY A 329 -19.02 32.59 -32.04
N TYR A 330 -19.51 32.56 -33.29
CA TYR A 330 -18.80 33.17 -34.41
C TYR A 330 -19.20 34.64 -34.61
N ASP A 331 -18.25 35.54 -34.37
CA ASP A 331 -18.40 36.99 -34.43
C ASP A 331 -17.94 37.63 -35.74
N LYS A 332 -17.78 36.82 -36.80
CA LYS A 332 -17.18 37.19 -38.10
C LYS A 332 -15.66 37.43 -38.04
N SER A 333 -14.96 36.93 -37.02
CA SER A 333 -13.50 36.96 -36.95
C SER A 333 -12.83 36.23 -38.12
N GLN A 334 -12.05 36.97 -38.91
CA GLN A 334 -11.24 36.41 -39.99
C GLN A 334 -10.18 35.41 -39.47
N SER A 335 -9.68 35.60 -38.24
CA SER A 335 -8.72 34.67 -37.62
C SER A 335 -9.35 33.32 -37.32
N LEU A 336 -10.58 33.30 -36.80
CA LEU A 336 -11.33 32.07 -36.56
C LEU A 336 -11.67 31.37 -37.87
N LEU A 337 -12.04 32.12 -38.91
CA LEU A 337 -12.31 31.57 -40.24
C LEU A 337 -11.07 30.90 -40.85
N ARG A 338 -9.89 31.53 -40.73
CA ARG A 338 -8.61 30.93 -41.17
C ARG A 338 -8.29 29.65 -40.41
N THR A 339 -8.53 29.65 -39.10
CA THR A 339 -8.33 28.47 -38.24
C THR A 339 -9.23 27.32 -38.67
N ALA A 340 -10.52 27.59 -38.93
CA ALA A 340 -11.47 26.61 -39.43
C ALA A 340 -11.07 26.04 -40.81
N GLY A 341 -10.55 26.88 -41.71
CA GLY A 341 -10.00 26.44 -43.00
C GLY A 341 -8.82 25.49 -42.84
N THR A 342 -7.85 25.82 -41.97
CA THR A 342 -6.69 24.95 -41.68
C THR A 342 -7.12 23.60 -41.13
N VAL A 343 -8.11 23.59 -40.24
CA VAL A 343 -8.68 22.36 -39.66
C VAL A 343 -9.34 21.50 -40.74
N ALA A 344 -10.07 22.10 -41.68
CA ALA A 344 -10.69 21.39 -42.79
C ALA A 344 -9.64 20.74 -43.72
N GLU A 345 -8.61 21.49 -44.11
CA GLU A 345 -7.51 20.97 -44.94
C GLU A 345 -6.82 19.75 -44.29
N ILE A 346 -6.49 19.85 -42.99
CA ILE A 346 -5.90 18.74 -42.24
C ILE A 346 -6.84 17.52 -42.20
N ALA A 347 -8.14 17.75 -41.99
CA ALA A 347 -9.12 16.67 -41.93
C ALA A 347 -9.26 15.95 -43.29
N ASP A 348 -9.30 16.72 -44.38
CA ASP A 348 -9.39 16.20 -45.75
C ASP A 348 -8.13 15.41 -46.15
N ASP A 349 -6.94 15.89 -45.77
CA ASP A 349 -5.67 15.20 -46.01
C ASP A 349 -5.62 13.85 -45.27
N ILE A 350 -6.01 13.83 -43.99
CA ILE A 350 -6.06 12.60 -43.19
C ILE A 350 -7.05 11.62 -43.81
N TYR A 351 -8.26 12.07 -44.16
CA TYR A 351 -9.29 11.22 -44.78
C TYR A 351 -8.81 10.64 -46.12
N SER A 352 -8.24 11.47 -46.99
CA SER A 352 -7.73 11.06 -48.30
C SER A 352 -6.64 9.98 -48.18
N GLU A 353 -5.73 10.13 -47.22
CA GLU A 353 -4.70 9.13 -46.92
C GLU A 353 -5.28 7.82 -46.37
N MET A 354 -6.29 7.89 -45.49
CA MET A 354 -7.00 6.72 -44.99
C MET A 354 -7.74 5.97 -46.11
N GLU A 355 -8.48 6.69 -46.95
CA GLU A 355 -9.22 6.13 -48.07
C GLU A 355 -8.30 5.46 -49.09
N ARG A 356 -7.15 6.08 -49.38
CA ARG A 356 -6.11 5.49 -50.24
C ARG A 356 -5.55 4.18 -49.69
N LYS A 357 -5.38 4.07 -48.37
CA LYS A 357 -4.92 2.85 -47.71
C LYS A 357 -6.02 1.78 -47.65
N PHE A 358 -7.28 2.19 -47.50
CA PHE A 358 -8.45 1.29 -47.48
C PHE A 358 -8.75 0.70 -48.86
N ASN A 359 -8.64 1.52 -49.92
CA ASN A 359 -8.81 1.13 -51.31
C ASN A 359 -7.48 1.27 -52.08
N PRO A 360 -6.51 0.37 -51.86
CA PRO A 360 -5.22 0.46 -52.54
C PRO A 360 -5.42 0.27 -54.04
N LYS A 361 -5.16 1.32 -54.82
CA LYS A 361 -5.08 1.20 -56.28
C LYS A 361 -4.00 0.16 -56.65
N PRO A 362 -4.18 -0.66 -57.70
CA PRO A 362 -3.16 -1.61 -58.13
C PRO A 362 -1.83 -0.87 -58.35
N LYS A 363 -0.74 -1.43 -57.82
CA LYS A 363 0.61 -0.87 -58.01
C LYS A 363 0.82 -0.64 -59.49
N LYS A 364 1.04 0.61 -59.91
CA LYS A 364 1.48 0.91 -61.27
C LYS A 364 2.79 0.15 -61.49
N SER A 365 2.77 -0.85 -62.36
CA SER A 365 3.97 -1.49 -62.89
C SER A 365 4.83 -0.40 -63.50
N ARG A 366 5.94 -0.08 -62.85
CA ARG A 366 6.97 0.78 -63.43
C ARG A 366 7.91 -0.13 -64.20
N LEU A 367 8.12 0.15 -65.48
CA LEU A 367 9.25 -0.40 -66.21
C LEU A 367 10.51 0.10 -65.50
N THR A 368 11.27 -0.80 -64.89
CA THR A 368 12.61 -0.51 -64.39
C THR A 368 13.63 -1.01 -65.41
N GLU A 369 14.78 -0.36 -65.48
CA GLU A 369 15.88 -0.80 -66.34
C GLU A 369 16.29 -2.24 -65.98
N SER A 370 16.68 -3.00 -67.01
CA SER A 370 17.02 -4.43 -66.96
C SER A 370 18.21 -4.74 -66.08
#